data_AF-W9NKQ0-F1
#
_entry.id   AF-W9NKQ0-F1
#
_cell.length_a   1.000
_cell.length_b   1.000
_cell.length_c   1.000
_cell.angle_alpha   90.00
_cell.angle_beta   90.00
_cell.angle_gamma   90.00
#
_symmetry.space_group_name_H-M   'P 1'
#
loop_
_entity.id
_entity.type
_entity.pdbx_description
1 polymer ?
#
loop_
_entity_poly.entity_id
_entity_poly.type
_entity_poly.pdbx_seq_one_letter_code
_entity_poly.pdbx_strand_id
1 'polypeptide(L)'
;MSFATTGFDILNRLALRIDPDAKLLICCRSTCRYALSVKGSAVTTHLRVKHQVEHDERKGLTEFLKGLGQSYLGDPSAAPLPKDGCSEHPDLRVYEGYACRKCPLRTTNFSSLTRHISTQYFQGQPPGKRELDEFYDEVWLQAWTVGSNQLRRYWIVSHGGLTTRTSDAIQAHLASIKEQERLSNPGKDTPTHTESGGIRANSQGDLLGFEEQTPWIERTGWDKTYHGRSRDVLTALAAVSLSRGARPHLLGRQGTNGLQEDIVSTMEDERKIAAVLEALDALLDRCEETARKTSRSILCWLRSTHALTSDTGKPATRFLTQPPN
;
A
#
# COMPACT_ATOMS: atom_id res chain seq x y z
N MET A 1 3.62 42.88 -26.62
CA MET A 1 3.44 41.46 -26.21
C MET A 1 4.02 41.18 -24.82
N SER A 2 3.70 41.98 -23.79
CA SER A 2 4.43 41.94 -22.48
C SER A 2 3.57 41.54 -21.26
N PHE A 3 2.25 41.39 -21.40
CA PHE A 3 1.36 41.13 -20.26
C PHE A 3 1.28 39.66 -19.82
N ALA A 4 1.67 38.72 -20.68
CA ALA A 4 1.62 37.29 -20.35
C ALA A 4 2.72 36.88 -19.37
N THR A 5 3.94 37.42 -19.52
CA THR A 5 5.11 37.00 -18.74
C THR A 5 4.99 37.40 -17.27
N THR A 6 4.57 38.63 -16.99
CA THR A 6 4.46 39.16 -15.61
C THR A 6 3.37 38.47 -14.76
N GLY A 7 2.34 37.93 -15.42
CA GLY A 7 1.24 37.23 -14.77
C GLY A 7 1.58 35.82 -14.30
N PHE A 8 2.34 35.06 -15.11
CA PHE A 8 2.81 33.74 -14.67
C PHE A 8 3.93 33.85 -13.61
N ASP A 9 4.71 34.93 -13.64
CA ASP A 9 5.72 35.22 -12.63
C ASP A 9 5.11 35.43 -11.23
N ILE A 10 3.94 36.12 -11.13
CA ILE A 10 3.27 36.29 -9.84
C ILE A 10 2.73 34.97 -9.27
N LEU A 11 2.26 34.06 -10.12
CA LEU A 11 1.81 32.73 -9.69
C LEU A 11 3.00 31.91 -9.15
N ASN A 12 4.09 31.86 -9.90
CA ASN A 12 5.30 31.14 -9.50
C ASN A 12 5.86 31.65 -8.18
N ARG A 13 5.97 32.97 -8.00
CA ARG A 13 6.44 33.59 -6.74
C ARG A 13 5.57 33.21 -5.54
N LEU A 14 4.26 33.09 -5.74
CA LEU A 14 3.31 32.72 -4.69
C LEU A 14 3.16 31.21 -4.52
N ALA A 15 3.90 30.41 -5.30
CA ALA A 15 3.78 28.95 -5.38
C ALA A 15 2.35 28.51 -5.72
N LEU A 16 1.76 29.17 -6.72
CA LEU A 16 0.48 28.82 -7.32
C LEU A 16 0.71 28.27 -8.72
N ARG A 17 -0.05 27.25 -9.12
CA ARG A 17 -0.06 26.74 -10.50
C ARG A 17 -1.48 26.57 -10.99
N ILE A 18 -1.67 26.72 -12.29
CA ILE A 18 -2.94 26.41 -12.95
C ILE A 18 -2.80 25.02 -13.55
N ASP A 19 -3.68 24.10 -13.15
CA ASP A 19 -3.89 22.86 -13.86
C ASP A 19 -4.72 23.18 -15.12
N PRO A 20 -4.19 22.97 -16.33
CA PRO A 20 -4.86 23.33 -17.57
C PRO A 20 -6.04 22.40 -17.91
N ASP A 21 -6.01 21.16 -17.45
CA ASP A 21 -6.98 20.11 -17.80
C ASP A 21 -8.24 20.23 -16.92
N ALA A 22 -8.03 20.31 -15.61
CA ALA A 22 -9.08 20.54 -14.62
C ALA A 22 -9.49 22.02 -14.54
N LYS A 23 -8.67 22.92 -15.09
CA LYS A 23 -8.84 24.38 -15.03
C LYS A 23 -8.96 24.88 -13.59
N LEU A 24 -8.06 24.43 -12.72
CA LEU A 24 -8.06 24.75 -11.30
C LEU A 24 -6.78 25.47 -10.91
N LEU A 25 -6.89 26.38 -9.95
CA LEU A 25 -5.73 27.01 -9.32
C LEU A 25 -5.29 26.18 -8.11
N ILE A 26 -4.08 25.65 -8.13
CA ILE A 26 -3.52 24.81 -7.06
C ILE A 26 -2.49 25.60 -6.25
N CYS A 27 -2.56 25.50 -4.93
CA CYS A 27 -1.51 25.97 -4.05
C CYS A 27 -0.44 24.89 -3.86
N CYS A 28 0.74 25.11 -4.43
CA CYS A 28 1.84 24.14 -4.49
C CYS A 28 2.76 24.19 -3.26
N ARG A 29 2.45 25.01 -2.25
CA ARG A 29 3.22 25.03 -0.99
C ARG A 29 3.11 23.68 -0.29
N SER A 30 4.21 23.20 0.27
CA SER A 30 4.35 21.84 0.84
C SER A 30 3.30 21.51 1.92
N THR A 31 2.85 22.50 2.69
CA THR A 31 1.83 22.34 3.74
C THR A 31 0.38 22.37 3.24
N CYS A 32 0.16 22.65 1.94
CA CYS A 32 -1.14 22.89 1.33
C CYS A 32 -1.45 21.83 0.27
N ARG A 33 -0.95 21.99 -0.95
CA ARG A 33 -1.09 21.04 -2.07
C ARG A 33 -2.55 20.66 -2.37
N TYR A 34 -3.42 21.67 -2.49
CA TYR A 34 -4.82 21.52 -2.90
C TYR A 34 -5.30 22.69 -3.77
N ALA A 35 -6.39 22.48 -4.49
CA ALA A 35 -7.02 23.47 -5.36
C ALA A 35 -7.82 24.51 -4.56
N LEU A 36 -7.70 25.76 -4.97
CA LEU A 36 -8.33 26.92 -4.36
C LEU A 36 -9.46 27.44 -5.24
N SER A 37 -10.55 27.86 -4.59
CA SER A 37 -11.59 28.62 -5.27
C SER A 37 -11.07 30.01 -5.61
N VAL A 38 -11.28 30.45 -6.85
CA VAL A 38 -10.95 31.81 -7.31
C VAL A 38 -12.09 32.81 -7.14
N LYS A 39 -13.20 32.38 -6.53
CA LYS A 39 -14.34 33.25 -6.25
C LYS A 39 -13.98 34.30 -5.19
N GLY A 40 -14.28 35.56 -5.48
CA GLY A 40 -14.03 36.68 -4.57
C GLY A 40 -12.57 36.80 -4.16
N SER A 41 -12.32 36.93 -2.86
CA SER A 41 -10.98 37.09 -2.26
C SER A 41 -10.45 35.80 -1.62
N ALA A 42 -10.97 34.63 -2.02
CA ALA A 42 -10.64 33.35 -1.39
C ALA A 42 -9.13 33.02 -1.47
N VAL A 43 -8.50 33.21 -2.65
CA VAL A 43 -7.07 32.94 -2.85
C VAL A 43 -6.19 33.87 -2.01
N THR A 44 -6.47 35.18 -2.03
CA THR A 44 -5.67 36.15 -1.27
C THR A 44 -5.85 35.97 0.24
N THR A 45 -7.05 35.63 0.70
CA THR A 45 -7.33 35.31 2.10
C THR A 45 -6.63 34.02 2.53
N HIS A 46 -6.66 32.98 1.68
CA HIS A 46 -5.94 31.73 1.90
C HIS A 46 -4.44 31.98 2.09
N LEU A 47 -3.81 32.72 1.17
CA LEU A 47 -2.38 33.03 1.26
C LEU A 47 -2.02 33.83 2.54
N ARG A 48 -2.86 34.79 2.94
CA ARG A 48 -2.66 35.54 4.20
C ARG A 48 -2.75 34.64 5.43
N VAL A 49 -3.83 33.86 5.52
CA VAL A 49 -4.18 33.14 6.76
C VAL A 49 -3.37 31.85 6.90
N LYS A 50 -3.16 31.10 5.82
CA LYS A 50 -2.46 29.81 5.85
C LYS A 50 -0.95 29.95 5.66
N HIS A 51 -0.52 30.96 4.93
CA HIS A 51 0.88 31.11 4.53
C HIS A 51 1.52 32.42 4.97
N GLN A 52 0.78 33.30 5.66
CA GLN A 52 1.26 34.60 6.17
C GLN A 52 1.94 35.44 5.08
N VAL A 53 1.46 35.34 3.85
CA VAL A 53 2.00 36.13 2.73
C VAL A 53 1.57 37.58 2.91
N GLU A 54 2.53 38.50 2.81
CA GLU A 54 2.28 39.92 3.04
C GLU A 54 1.41 40.52 1.94
N HIS A 55 0.84 41.71 2.20
CA HIS A 55 -0.05 42.37 1.25
C HIS A 55 0.67 42.68 -0.08
N ASP A 56 1.87 43.26 0.00
CA ASP A 56 2.61 43.72 -1.17
C ASP A 56 3.04 42.58 -2.09
N GLU A 57 3.34 41.41 -1.53
CA GLU A 57 3.66 40.20 -2.30
C GLU A 57 2.47 39.67 -3.10
N ARG A 58 1.24 39.89 -2.60
CA ARG A 58 -0.02 39.48 -3.23
C ARG A 58 -0.64 40.55 -4.12
N LYS A 59 -0.05 41.74 -4.16
CA LYS A 59 -0.56 42.88 -4.95
C LYS A 59 -0.62 42.52 -6.43
N GLY A 60 -1.76 42.78 -7.07
CA GLY A 60 -1.99 42.47 -8.48
C GLY A 60 -2.46 41.04 -8.76
N LEU A 61 -2.46 40.12 -7.77
CA LEU A 61 -2.95 38.75 -7.96
C LEU A 61 -4.44 38.72 -8.30
N THR A 62 -5.25 39.52 -7.60
CA THR A 62 -6.71 39.56 -7.82
C THR A 62 -7.03 40.08 -9.21
N GLU A 63 -6.37 41.14 -9.66
CA GLU A 63 -6.52 41.71 -10.99
C GLU A 63 -6.09 40.72 -12.07
N PHE A 64 -4.97 40.02 -11.85
CA PHE A 64 -4.50 38.98 -12.75
C PHE A 64 -5.49 37.82 -12.88
N LEU A 65 -6.01 37.29 -11.76
CA LEU A 65 -7.01 36.20 -11.78
C LEU A 65 -8.33 36.64 -12.42
N LYS A 66 -8.73 37.92 -12.27
CA LYS A 66 -9.88 38.48 -13.00
C LYS A 66 -9.59 38.56 -14.50
N GLY A 67 -8.39 38.99 -14.89
CA GLY A 67 -7.96 39.12 -16.29
C GLY A 67 -7.80 37.80 -17.05
N LEU A 68 -7.43 36.71 -16.34
CA LEU A 68 -7.42 35.34 -16.86
C LEU A 68 -8.82 34.82 -17.28
N GLY A 69 -9.87 35.55 -16.90
CA GLY A 69 -11.25 35.17 -17.09
C GLY A 69 -11.71 34.27 -15.95
N GLN A 70 -12.65 34.77 -15.13
CA GLN A 70 -13.34 33.95 -14.13
C GLN A 70 -14.09 32.75 -14.74
N SER A 71 -14.29 32.74 -16.06
CA SER A 71 -14.86 31.64 -16.83
C SER A 71 -13.85 30.54 -17.18
N TYR A 72 -12.54 30.84 -17.16
CA TYR A 72 -11.52 29.83 -17.44
C TYR A 72 -11.35 28.90 -16.24
N LEU A 73 -11.21 29.45 -15.03
CA LEU A 73 -11.00 28.66 -13.82
C LEU A 73 -12.30 28.22 -13.18
N GLY A 74 -12.45 26.90 -12.97
CA GLY A 74 -13.63 26.26 -12.39
C GLY A 74 -13.67 26.27 -10.85
N ASP A 75 -14.79 25.83 -10.29
CA ASP A 75 -14.91 25.56 -8.85
C ASP A 75 -14.28 24.19 -8.55
N PRO A 76 -13.26 24.11 -7.65
CA PRO A 76 -12.65 22.84 -7.27
C PRO A 76 -13.64 21.77 -6.78
N SER A 77 -14.77 22.18 -6.21
CA SER A 77 -15.78 21.26 -5.66
C SER A 77 -16.63 20.60 -6.75
N ALA A 78 -16.77 21.27 -7.90
CA ALA A 78 -17.54 20.81 -9.04
C ALA A 78 -16.67 20.23 -10.17
N ALA A 79 -15.34 20.30 -10.00
CA ALA A 79 -14.40 19.82 -11.00
C ALA A 79 -14.57 18.32 -11.29
N PRO A 80 -14.31 17.89 -12.55
CA PRO A 80 -14.30 16.48 -12.90
C PRO A 80 -13.20 15.76 -12.09
N LEU A 81 -13.49 14.52 -11.69
CA LEU A 81 -12.49 13.68 -11.04
C LEU A 81 -11.65 12.98 -12.12
N PRO A 82 -10.33 12.93 -11.94
CA PRO A 82 -9.48 12.03 -12.71
C PRO A 82 -9.98 10.58 -12.63
N LYS A 83 -9.59 9.78 -13.62
CA LYS A 83 -9.86 8.34 -13.61
C LYS A 83 -9.03 7.66 -12.51
N ASP A 84 -9.60 6.67 -11.85
CA ASP A 84 -8.86 5.85 -10.89
C ASP A 84 -7.67 5.15 -11.56
N GLY A 85 -6.57 5.03 -10.83
CA GLY A 85 -5.32 4.40 -11.29
C GLY A 85 -4.44 5.33 -12.12
N CYS A 86 -4.80 6.61 -12.29
CA CYS A 86 -3.92 7.59 -12.92
C CYS A 86 -2.66 7.82 -12.08
N SER A 87 -1.59 8.29 -12.72
CA SER A 87 -0.40 8.76 -12.01
C SER A 87 -0.77 9.89 -11.05
N GLU A 88 -0.05 9.97 -9.93
CA GLU A 88 -0.24 11.05 -8.97
C GLU A 88 -0.08 12.44 -9.61
N HIS A 89 -0.97 13.36 -9.26
CA HIS A 89 -0.83 14.75 -9.66
C HIS A 89 0.31 15.39 -8.84
N PRO A 90 1.34 15.97 -9.49
CA PRO A 90 2.57 16.41 -8.81
C PRO A 90 2.32 17.53 -7.81
N ASP A 91 1.36 18.43 -8.04
CA ASP A 91 1.10 19.55 -7.14
C ASP A 91 0.06 19.27 -6.03
N LEU A 92 -0.53 18.07 -5.98
CA LEU A 92 -1.53 17.72 -4.98
C LEU A 92 -0.97 16.84 -3.86
N ARG A 93 -1.60 16.92 -2.68
CA ARG A 93 -1.30 16.02 -1.57
C ARG A 93 -1.83 14.63 -1.88
N VAL A 94 -0.96 13.64 -1.71
CA VAL A 94 -1.33 12.22 -1.66
C VAL A 94 -1.73 11.88 -0.22
N TYR A 95 -2.83 11.14 -0.09
CA TYR A 95 -3.36 10.66 1.17
C TYR A 95 -3.30 9.14 1.22
N GLU A 96 -2.95 8.65 2.39
CA GLU A 96 -3.16 7.26 2.78
C GLU A 96 -4.63 7.04 3.08
N GLY A 97 -5.25 6.06 2.42
CA GLY A 97 -6.65 5.80 2.64
C GLY A 97 -7.10 4.42 2.22
N TYR A 98 -8.41 4.28 2.14
CA TYR A 98 -9.10 3.03 1.96
C TYR A 98 -10.22 3.20 0.94
N ALA A 99 -10.35 2.23 0.05
CA ALA A 99 -11.44 2.14 -0.92
C ALA A 99 -12.27 0.90 -0.64
N CYS A 100 -13.59 1.04 -0.63
CA CYS A 100 -14.47 -0.13 -0.56
C CYS A 100 -14.45 -0.86 -1.91
N ARG A 101 -14.32 -2.19 -1.90
CA ARG A 101 -14.36 -3.01 -3.12
C ARG A 101 -15.76 -3.15 -3.72
N LYS A 102 -16.80 -2.93 -2.93
CA LYS A 102 -18.20 -3.18 -3.29
C LYS A 102 -18.96 -1.91 -3.72
N CYS A 103 -18.45 -0.73 -3.39
CA CYS A 103 -19.08 0.54 -3.77
C CYS A 103 -18.06 1.66 -3.95
N PRO A 104 -18.45 2.81 -4.55
CA PRO A 104 -17.54 3.94 -4.79
C PRO A 104 -17.07 4.70 -3.53
N LEU A 105 -17.30 4.21 -2.32
CA LEU A 105 -16.84 4.89 -1.11
C LEU A 105 -15.32 4.83 -1.01
N ARG A 106 -14.70 6.00 -0.78
CA ARG A 106 -13.27 6.17 -0.50
C ARG A 106 -13.12 7.07 0.73
N THR A 107 -12.20 6.74 1.63
CA THR A 107 -12.00 7.50 2.88
C THR A 107 -10.57 7.37 3.36
N THR A 108 -10.04 8.42 3.98
CA THR A 108 -8.73 8.38 4.67
C THR A 108 -8.86 7.89 6.11
N ASN A 109 -10.08 7.72 6.62
CA ASN A 109 -10.36 7.32 7.99
C ASN A 109 -10.90 5.89 8.03
N PHE A 110 -10.11 4.98 8.61
CA PHE A 110 -10.47 3.57 8.76
C PHE A 110 -11.77 3.36 9.56
N SER A 111 -12.00 4.08 10.65
CA SER A 111 -13.24 3.96 11.43
C SER A 111 -14.47 4.34 10.61
N SER A 112 -14.34 5.29 9.67
CA SER A 112 -15.43 5.63 8.75
C SER A 112 -15.69 4.51 7.75
N LEU A 113 -14.63 3.83 7.27
CA LEU A 113 -14.72 2.65 6.41
C LEU A 113 -15.38 1.48 7.13
N THR A 114 -14.91 1.12 8.33
CA THR A 114 -15.47 0.01 9.10
C THR A 114 -16.95 0.25 9.39
N ARG A 115 -17.31 1.47 9.82
CA ARG A 115 -18.72 1.84 10.04
C ARG A 115 -19.54 1.69 8.76
N HIS A 116 -19.03 2.16 7.63
CA HIS A 116 -19.71 1.99 6.35
C HIS A 116 -19.93 0.50 6.03
N ILE A 117 -18.90 -0.33 6.13
CA ILE A 117 -18.98 -1.77 5.82
C ILE A 117 -19.98 -2.45 6.75
N SER A 118 -19.87 -2.21 8.06
CA SER A 118 -20.82 -2.72 9.05
C SER A 118 -22.25 -2.35 8.72
N THR A 119 -22.52 -1.08 8.44
CA THR A 119 -23.89 -0.61 8.17
C THR A 119 -24.44 -1.12 6.85
N GLN A 120 -23.63 -1.14 5.79
CA GLN A 120 -24.11 -1.48 4.44
C GLN A 120 -24.17 -2.98 4.16
N TYR A 121 -23.22 -3.75 4.68
CA TYR A 121 -23.09 -5.18 4.34
C TYR A 121 -23.36 -6.12 5.51
N PHE A 122 -23.33 -5.64 6.75
CA PHE A 122 -23.50 -6.46 7.97
C PHE A 122 -24.65 -5.99 8.88
N GLN A 123 -25.59 -5.19 8.36
CA GLN A 123 -26.76 -4.73 9.11
C GLN A 123 -26.42 -4.03 10.45
N GLY A 124 -25.27 -3.36 10.49
CA GLY A 124 -24.74 -2.68 11.67
C GLY A 124 -23.92 -3.56 12.62
N GLN A 125 -23.80 -4.86 12.37
CA GLN A 125 -22.91 -5.74 13.12
C GLN A 125 -21.44 -5.49 12.73
N PRO A 126 -20.50 -5.53 13.70
CA PRO A 126 -19.08 -5.44 13.40
C PRO A 126 -18.60 -6.75 12.75
N PRO A 127 -18.07 -6.71 11.51
CA PRO A 127 -17.50 -7.90 10.88
C PRO A 127 -16.24 -8.38 11.62
N GLY A 128 -15.94 -9.67 11.51
CA GLY A 128 -14.66 -10.21 11.93
C GLY A 128 -13.50 -9.59 11.13
N LYS A 129 -12.27 -9.61 11.67
CA LYS A 129 -11.12 -8.98 10.99
C LYS A 129 -10.87 -9.56 9.59
N ARG A 130 -10.90 -10.90 9.47
CA ARG A 130 -10.70 -11.59 8.18
C ARG A 130 -11.79 -11.23 7.17
N GLU A 131 -13.03 -11.19 7.61
CA GLU A 131 -14.16 -10.79 6.77
C GLU A 131 -14.02 -9.33 6.33
N LEU A 132 -13.62 -8.42 7.24
CA LEU A 132 -13.44 -7.01 6.93
C LEU A 132 -12.39 -6.78 5.84
N ASP A 133 -11.26 -7.49 5.88
CA ASP A 133 -10.16 -7.39 4.92
C ASP A 133 -10.56 -7.79 3.47
N GLU A 134 -11.69 -8.48 3.29
CA GLU A 134 -12.24 -8.82 1.97
C GLU A 134 -13.00 -7.64 1.32
N PHE A 135 -13.39 -6.62 2.09
CA PHE A 135 -14.29 -5.54 1.63
C PHE A 135 -13.59 -4.24 1.25
N TYR A 136 -12.29 -4.11 1.52
CA TYR A 136 -11.55 -2.90 1.20
C TYR A 136 -10.15 -3.15 0.67
N ASP A 137 -9.63 -2.15 -0.02
CA ASP A 137 -8.22 -2.03 -0.38
C ASP A 137 -7.62 -0.82 0.33
N GLU A 138 -6.39 -0.98 0.82
CA GLU A 138 -5.56 0.15 1.19
C GLU A 138 -5.01 0.78 -0.09
N VAL A 139 -5.20 2.09 -0.25
CA VAL A 139 -4.94 2.79 -1.52
C VAL A 139 -4.35 4.17 -1.25
N TRP A 140 -3.74 4.73 -2.30
CA TRP A 140 -3.34 6.13 -2.34
C TRP A 140 -4.45 6.97 -2.95
N LEU A 141 -4.86 8.02 -2.24
CA LEU A 141 -5.94 8.90 -2.65
C LEU A 141 -5.44 10.31 -2.92
N GLN A 142 -6.00 10.97 -3.92
CA GLN A 142 -5.88 12.41 -4.09
C GLN A 142 -7.26 13.05 -4.14
N ALA A 143 -7.31 14.35 -3.83
CA ALA A 143 -8.52 15.15 -3.87
C ALA A 143 -8.18 16.58 -4.30
N TRP A 144 -9.11 17.22 -5.01
CA TRP A 144 -8.97 18.64 -5.37
C TRP A 144 -9.06 19.54 -4.13
N THR A 145 -9.94 19.23 -3.18
CA THR A 145 -10.28 20.12 -2.07
C THR A 145 -9.92 19.57 -0.69
N VAL A 146 -9.77 20.50 0.26
CA VAL A 146 -9.61 20.21 1.69
C VAL A 146 -10.89 20.62 2.44
N GLY A 147 -11.70 19.64 2.86
CA GLY A 147 -12.98 19.84 3.58
C GLY A 147 -13.38 18.67 4.50
N SER A 148 -14.63 18.58 4.95
CA SER A 148 -15.11 17.43 5.73
C SER A 148 -15.33 16.19 4.83
N ASN A 149 -15.28 15.01 5.43
CA ASN A 149 -15.28 13.71 4.74
C ASN A 149 -16.53 13.46 3.86
N GLN A 150 -17.60 14.23 4.03
CA GLN A 150 -18.85 14.07 3.28
C GLN A 150 -18.84 14.79 1.92
N LEU A 151 -17.97 15.79 1.72
CA LEU A 151 -17.87 16.57 0.48
C LEU A 151 -16.55 16.35 -0.27
N ARG A 152 -15.55 15.72 0.36
CA ARG A 152 -14.31 15.38 -0.31
C ARG A 152 -14.51 14.23 -1.28
N ARG A 153 -14.20 14.50 -2.54
CA ARG A 153 -14.28 13.55 -3.63
C ARG A 153 -12.87 13.08 -3.94
N TYR A 154 -12.56 11.86 -3.49
CA TYR A 154 -11.27 11.23 -3.72
C TYR A 154 -11.28 10.42 -5.02
N TRP A 155 -10.11 10.31 -5.65
CA TRP A 155 -9.80 9.31 -6.68
C TRP A 155 -8.53 8.54 -6.26
N ILE A 156 -8.39 7.31 -6.79
CA ILE A 156 -7.26 6.43 -6.51
C ILE A 156 -6.12 6.77 -7.47
N VAL A 157 -4.90 6.90 -6.95
CA VAL A 157 -3.70 7.16 -7.76
C VAL A 157 -2.71 6.00 -7.71
N SER A 158 -1.96 5.82 -8.79
CA SER A 158 -0.78 4.97 -8.82
C SER A 158 0.41 5.72 -8.21
N HIS A 159 0.95 5.17 -7.13
CA HIS A 159 2.11 5.71 -6.43
C HIS A 159 3.25 4.69 -6.51
N GLY A 160 4.39 5.08 -7.10
CA GLY A 160 5.51 4.14 -7.33
C GLY A 160 5.17 2.96 -8.26
N GLY A 161 4.17 3.11 -9.14
CA GLY A 161 3.71 2.06 -10.05
C GLY A 161 2.66 1.10 -9.46
N LEU A 162 2.22 1.32 -8.22
CA LEU A 162 1.25 0.49 -7.51
C LEU A 162 -0.01 1.29 -7.18
N THR A 163 -1.19 0.69 -7.35
CA THR A 163 -2.49 1.31 -7.02
C THR A 163 -3.01 0.91 -5.64
N THR A 164 -2.50 -0.18 -5.08
CA THR A 164 -2.80 -0.66 -3.73
C THR A 164 -1.56 -0.55 -2.85
N ARG A 165 -1.79 -0.22 -1.57
CA ARG A 165 -0.76 -0.23 -0.55
C ARG A 165 -0.63 -1.64 -0.02
N THR A 166 0.58 -2.18 -0.12
CA THR A 166 0.96 -3.34 0.67
C THR A 166 1.28 -2.87 2.08
N SER A 167 0.83 -3.61 3.11
CA SER A 167 1.16 -3.32 4.51
C SER A 167 2.63 -2.95 4.69
N ASP A 168 2.91 -1.94 5.52
CA ASP A 168 4.27 -1.44 5.77
C ASP A 168 5.25 -2.56 6.18
N ALA A 169 4.78 -3.60 6.88
CA ALA A 169 5.59 -4.77 7.22
C ALA A 169 5.96 -5.62 5.99
N ILE A 170 5.03 -5.78 5.06
CA ILE A 170 5.26 -6.48 3.78
C ILE A 170 6.19 -5.62 2.91
N GLN A 171 6.01 -4.30 2.90
CA GLN A 171 6.86 -3.40 2.12
C GLN A 171 8.30 -3.34 2.68
N ALA A 172 8.48 -3.32 3.99
CA ALA A 172 9.78 -3.43 4.65
C ALA A 172 10.45 -4.79 4.38
N HIS A 173 9.67 -5.87 4.40
CA HIS A 173 10.16 -7.20 4.05
C HIS A 173 10.59 -7.28 2.58
N LEU A 174 9.80 -6.73 1.66
CA LEU A 174 10.14 -6.66 0.24
C LEU A 174 11.37 -5.77 -0.03
N ALA A 175 11.51 -4.66 0.69
CA ALA A 175 12.70 -3.81 0.61
C ALA A 175 13.95 -4.53 1.13
N SER A 176 13.81 -5.28 2.23
CA SER A 176 14.87 -6.13 2.78
C SER A 176 15.29 -7.23 1.80
N ILE A 177 14.34 -7.90 1.14
CA ILE A 177 14.60 -8.89 0.10
C ILE A 177 15.34 -8.26 -1.09
N LYS A 178 14.89 -7.10 -1.58
CA LYS A 178 15.54 -6.39 -2.70
C LYS A 178 16.97 -5.99 -2.38
N GLU A 179 17.23 -5.52 -1.16
CA GLU A 179 18.58 -5.16 -0.71
C GLU A 179 19.47 -6.41 -0.61
N GLN A 180 18.92 -7.50 -0.07
CA GLN A 180 19.61 -8.79 0.01
C GLN A 180 19.95 -9.36 -1.38
N GLU A 181 19.09 -9.19 -2.37
CA GLU A 181 19.34 -9.56 -3.77
C GLU A 181 20.42 -8.68 -4.43
N ARG A 182 20.41 -7.36 -4.15
CA ARG A 182 21.44 -6.42 -4.63
C ARG A 182 22.83 -6.79 -4.11
N LEU A 183 22.91 -7.19 -2.84
CA LEU A 183 24.15 -7.63 -2.21
C LEU A 183 24.59 -9.02 -2.67
N SER A 184 23.63 -9.89 -3.01
CA SER A 184 23.92 -11.26 -3.48
C SER A 184 24.29 -11.34 -4.97
N ASN A 185 24.07 -10.28 -5.76
CA ASN A 185 24.30 -10.30 -7.21
C ASN A 185 25.01 -9.02 -7.72
N PRO A 186 26.32 -8.82 -7.40
CA PRO A 186 27.04 -7.59 -7.71
C PRO A 186 27.48 -7.45 -9.18
N GLY A 187 27.09 -8.36 -10.08
CA GLY A 187 27.83 -8.60 -11.34
C GLY A 187 27.04 -8.48 -12.65
N LYS A 188 25.84 -7.89 -12.69
CA LYS A 188 25.04 -7.86 -13.94
C LYS A 188 24.58 -6.48 -14.40
N ASP A 189 25.38 -5.46 -14.11
CA ASP A 189 25.29 -4.17 -14.79
C ASP A 189 26.43 -4.07 -15.82
N THR A 190 26.28 -4.72 -16.97
CA THR A 190 27.05 -4.39 -18.16
C THR A 190 26.11 -4.39 -19.37
N PRO A 191 25.94 -3.24 -20.05
CA PRO A 191 25.05 -3.15 -21.19
C PRO A 191 25.73 -3.76 -22.42
N THR A 192 25.46 -5.03 -22.71
CA THR A 192 25.89 -5.62 -23.98
C THR A 192 24.85 -5.33 -25.05
N HIS A 193 25.08 -4.26 -25.82
CA HIS A 193 24.56 -4.12 -27.17
C HIS A 193 25.11 -5.25 -28.03
N THR A 194 24.27 -6.12 -28.58
CA THR A 194 24.53 -6.75 -29.88
C THR A 194 23.19 -7.18 -30.50
N GLU A 195 22.86 -6.54 -31.63
CA GLU A 195 21.88 -7.03 -32.60
C GLU A 195 22.35 -8.35 -33.21
N SER A 196 21.43 -9.28 -33.48
CA SER A 196 21.26 -9.91 -34.80
C SER A 196 20.33 -11.11 -34.70
N GLY A 197 19.53 -11.27 -35.74
CA GLY A 197 18.44 -12.24 -35.83
C GLY A 197 18.89 -13.68 -36.02
N GLY A 198 17.93 -14.58 -35.82
CA GLY A 198 18.12 -16.00 -36.06
C GLY A 198 16.91 -16.80 -35.59
N ILE A 199 15.92 -16.94 -36.49
CA ILE A 199 14.86 -17.94 -36.35
C ILE A 199 15.51 -19.32 -36.33
N ARG A 200 15.34 -20.08 -35.24
CA ARG A 200 15.29 -21.54 -35.27
C ARG A 200 14.22 -22.05 -34.32
N ALA A 201 13.36 -22.89 -34.89
CA ALA A 201 12.28 -23.58 -34.23
C ALA A 201 12.79 -24.73 -33.33
N ASN A 202 11.94 -25.03 -32.33
CA ASN A 202 11.65 -26.35 -31.78
C ASN A 202 12.44 -26.83 -30.53
N SER A 203 11.87 -26.53 -29.36
CA SER A 203 11.57 -27.52 -28.30
C SER A 203 10.67 -26.84 -27.24
N GLN A 204 9.45 -26.49 -27.65
CA GLN A 204 8.45 -25.90 -26.78
C GLN A 204 7.78 -27.03 -25.99
N GLY A 205 8.45 -27.48 -24.94
CA GLY A 205 8.01 -28.62 -24.14
C GLY A 205 8.72 -28.68 -22.80
N ASP A 206 8.77 -27.57 -22.05
CA ASP A 206 8.84 -27.57 -20.57
C ASP A 206 8.80 -26.15 -19.95
N LEU A 207 8.12 -25.20 -20.60
CA LEU A 207 7.75 -23.94 -19.96
C LEU A 207 6.33 -24.09 -19.45
N LEU A 208 6.10 -23.65 -18.20
CA LEU A 208 4.77 -23.66 -17.57
C LEU A 208 3.75 -23.11 -18.57
N GLY A 209 2.64 -23.84 -18.74
CA GLY A 209 1.57 -23.42 -19.65
C GLY A 209 1.07 -22.04 -19.27
N PHE A 210 0.43 -21.32 -20.20
CA PHE A 210 -0.12 -19.98 -19.94
C PHE A 210 -1.03 -19.93 -18.70
N GLU A 211 -1.71 -21.04 -18.37
CA GLU A 211 -2.56 -21.17 -17.19
C GLU A 211 -1.79 -21.30 -15.87
N GLU A 212 -0.54 -21.74 -15.91
CA GLU A 212 0.36 -21.89 -14.75
C GLU A 212 1.27 -20.66 -14.57
N GLN A 213 1.27 -19.74 -15.54
CA GLN A 213 1.98 -18.47 -15.48
C GLN A 213 1.21 -17.42 -14.69
N THR A 214 1.39 -17.42 -13.37
CA THR A 214 0.89 -16.31 -12.54
C THR A 214 1.75 -15.06 -12.73
N PRO A 215 1.20 -13.84 -12.59
CA PRO A 215 1.99 -12.60 -12.63
C PRO A 215 3.13 -12.55 -11.61
N TRP A 216 3.05 -13.37 -10.56
CA TRP A 216 4.14 -13.59 -9.62
C TRP A 216 5.26 -14.44 -10.22
N ILE A 217 4.95 -15.56 -10.91
CA ILE A 217 5.96 -16.41 -11.57
C ILE A 217 6.69 -15.65 -12.69
N GLU A 218 5.99 -14.82 -13.46
CA GLU A 218 6.58 -14.02 -14.55
C GLU A 218 7.53 -12.94 -14.00
N ARG A 219 7.14 -12.26 -12.92
CA ARG A 219 7.91 -11.15 -12.33
C ARG A 219 9.20 -11.62 -11.66
N THR A 220 9.14 -12.78 -11.01
CA THR A 220 10.25 -13.39 -10.29
C THR A 220 11.16 -14.22 -11.20
N GLY A 221 10.65 -14.65 -12.36
CA GLY A 221 11.37 -15.50 -13.28
C GLY A 221 11.67 -16.89 -12.71
N TRP A 222 10.88 -17.38 -11.74
CA TRP A 222 11.03 -18.74 -11.20
C TRP A 222 10.85 -19.80 -12.30
N ASP A 223 9.99 -19.53 -13.30
CA ASP A 223 9.81 -20.37 -14.49
C ASP A 223 11.13 -20.57 -15.25
N LYS A 224 11.88 -19.47 -15.47
CA LYS A 224 13.19 -19.47 -16.14
C LYS A 224 14.30 -20.02 -15.25
N THR A 225 14.26 -19.69 -13.96
CA THR A 225 15.30 -20.05 -12.99
C THR A 225 15.33 -21.56 -12.73
N TYR A 226 14.16 -22.20 -12.73
CA TYR A 226 14.00 -23.63 -12.52
C TYR A 226 13.70 -24.38 -13.82
N HIS A 227 13.92 -23.76 -14.97
CA HIS A 227 13.73 -24.41 -16.27
C HIS A 227 14.74 -25.55 -16.44
N GLY A 228 14.25 -26.74 -16.80
CA GLY A 228 15.08 -27.94 -16.98
C GLY A 228 15.74 -28.48 -15.69
N ARG A 229 15.35 -27.99 -14.51
CA ARG A 229 15.81 -28.51 -13.21
C ARG A 229 14.68 -29.29 -12.55
N SER A 230 14.89 -30.54 -12.13
CA SER A 230 13.80 -31.23 -11.43
C SER A 230 13.49 -30.57 -10.10
N ARG A 231 12.20 -30.54 -9.79
CA ARG A 231 11.63 -29.96 -8.58
C ARG A 231 11.34 -31.02 -7.51
N ASP A 232 11.69 -32.27 -7.78
CA ASP A 232 11.37 -33.42 -6.94
C ASP A 232 11.87 -33.24 -5.51
N VAL A 233 13.02 -32.59 -5.33
CA VAL A 233 13.58 -32.28 -4.00
C VAL A 233 12.75 -31.23 -3.26
N LEU A 234 12.25 -30.21 -3.96
CA LEU A 234 11.38 -29.20 -3.35
C LEU A 234 10.02 -29.80 -3.01
N THR A 235 9.49 -30.67 -3.87
CA THR A 235 8.27 -31.41 -3.60
C THR A 235 8.44 -32.35 -2.40
N ALA A 236 9.58 -33.02 -2.27
CA ALA A 236 9.88 -33.89 -1.14
C ALA A 236 10.08 -33.11 0.18
N LEU A 237 10.65 -31.91 0.12
CA LEU A 237 10.77 -30.98 1.26
C LEU A 237 9.42 -30.40 1.70
N ALA A 238 8.55 -30.10 0.74
CA ALA A 238 7.20 -29.55 1.01
C ALA A 238 6.22 -30.63 1.48
N ALA A 239 6.46 -31.89 1.12
CA ALA A 239 5.70 -33.02 1.63
C ALA A 239 6.04 -33.21 3.12
N VAL A 240 5.11 -32.82 3.99
CA VAL A 240 5.22 -33.10 5.43
C VAL A 240 5.21 -34.62 5.62
N SER A 241 6.34 -35.15 6.04
CA SER A 241 6.47 -36.54 6.44
C SER A 241 5.74 -36.78 7.75
N LEU A 242 4.43 -36.96 7.67
CA LEU A 242 3.59 -37.48 8.77
C LEU A 242 3.91 -38.95 9.12
N SER A 243 5.02 -39.49 8.61
CA SER A 243 5.41 -40.87 8.82
C SER A 243 5.88 -41.05 10.27
N ARG A 244 4.93 -41.37 11.16
CA ARG A 244 5.16 -41.99 12.48
C ARG A 244 5.83 -43.38 12.38
N GLY A 245 6.65 -43.62 11.36
CA GLY A 245 7.15 -44.93 10.96
C GLY A 245 8.56 -44.88 10.38
N ALA A 246 9.55 -45.00 11.28
CA ALA A 246 10.80 -45.77 11.17
C ALA A 246 11.68 -45.72 9.90
N ARG A 247 11.49 -44.84 8.91
CA ARG A 247 12.41 -44.71 7.76
C ARG A 247 12.93 -43.28 7.55
N PRO A 248 14.20 -43.12 7.16
CA PRO A 248 14.74 -41.83 6.73
C PRO A 248 13.92 -41.24 5.58
N HIS A 249 13.71 -39.92 5.58
CA HIS A 249 12.92 -39.26 4.54
C HIS A 249 13.83 -38.89 3.37
N LEU A 250 13.60 -39.51 2.22
CA LEU A 250 14.42 -39.30 1.03
C LEU A 250 13.97 -38.02 0.32
N LEU A 251 14.83 -37.01 0.37
CA LEU A 251 14.61 -35.70 -0.23
C LEU A 251 15.09 -35.67 -1.69
N GLY A 252 16.13 -36.42 -2.03
CA GLY A 252 16.64 -36.50 -3.40
C GLY A 252 17.44 -37.77 -3.64
N ARG A 253 17.33 -38.34 -4.84
CA ARG A 253 18.01 -39.58 -5.23
C ARG A 253 19.27 -39.30 -6.06
N GLN A 254 20.34 -40.02 -5.80
CA GLN A 254 21.59 -40.01 -6.55
C GLN A 254 21.31 -40.31 -8.02
N GLY A 255 21.91 -39.51 -8.92
CA GLY A 255 21.76 -39.67 -10.36
C GLY A 255 20.57 -38.95 -10.99
N THR A 256 19.64 -38.38 -10.21
CA THR A 256 18.71 -37.38 -10.75
C THR A 256 19.34 -35.99 -10.64
N ASN A 257 19.36 -35.22 -11.74
CA ASN A 257 19.81 -33.81 -11.77
C ASN A 257 21.26 -33.53 -11.35
N GLY A 258 22.18 -34.48 -11.52
CA GLY A 258 23.60 -34.28 -11.19
C GLY A 258 23.91 -34.34 -9.69
N LEU A 259 22.98 -34.83 -8.86
CA LEU A 259 23.23 -35.14 -7.45
C LEU A 259 24.26 -36.27 -7.33
N GLN A 260 25.36 -35.97 -6.65
CA GLN A 260 26.47 -36.90 -6.42
C GLN A 260 26.13 -37.95 -5.35
N GLU A 261 25.18 -37.66 -4.45
CA GLU A 261 24.73 -38.55 -3.37
C GLU A 261 23.22 -38.38 -3.09
N ASP A 262 22.61 -39.34 -2.40
CA ASP A 262 21.22 -39.25 -1.92
C ASP A 262 21.12 -38.15 -0.84
N ILE A 263 20.16 -37.22 -0.99
CA ILE A 263 19.81 -36.29 0.09
C ILE A 263 18.73 -36.96 0.93
N VAL A 264 19.06 -37.26 2.17
CA VAL A 264 18.16 -37.94 3.09
C VAL A 264 18.10 -37.16 4.39
N SER A 265 16.89 -36.81 4.82
CA SER A 265 16.66 -36.30 6.17
C SER A 265 16.66 -37.48 7.14
N THR A 266 17.53 -37.39 8.15
CA THR A 266 17.70 -38.48 9.10
C THR A 266 16.45 -38.64 9.96
N MET A 267 16.25 -39.84 10.49
CA MET A 267 15.15 -40.09 11.42
C MET A 267 15.21 -39.20 12.67
N GLU A 268 16.41 -38.82 13.10
CA GLU A 268 16.60 -37.95 14.25
C GLU A 268 16.16 -36.52 13.93
N ASP A 269 16.48 -36.02 12.74
CA ASP A 269 16.11 -34.67 12.30
C ASP A 269 14.61 -34.56 12.05
N GLU A 270 13.99 -35.56 11.42
CA GLU A 270 12.53 -35.61 11.25
C GLU A 270 11.81 -35.65 12.61
N ARG A 271 12.36 -36.37 13.61
CA ARG A 271 11.80 -36.35 14.98
C ARG A 271 11.96 -35.00 15.65
N LYS A 272 13.09 -34.31 15.48
CA LYS A 272 13.30 -32.95 16.00
C LYS A 272 12.31 -31.98 15.37
N ILE A 273 12.12 -32.04 14.06
CA ILE A 273 11.17 -31.20 13.32
C ILE A 273 9.74 -31.48 13.81
N ALA A 274 9.34 -32.75 13.91
CA ALA A 274 8.02 -33.11 14.43
C ALA A 274 7.79 -32.61 15.85
N ALA A 275 8.76 -32.78 16.76
CA ALA A 275 8.65 -32.30 18.14
C ALA A 275 8.54 -30.76 18.22
N VAL A 276 9.25 -30.03 17.35
CA VAL A 276 9.15 -28.57 17.26
C VAL A 276 7.76 -28.15 16.75
N LEU A 277 7.23 -28.83 15.74
CA LEU A 277 5.90 -28.55 15.21
C LEU A 277 4.81 -28.83 16.25
N GLU A 278 4.87 -29.98 16.95
CA GLU A 278 3.94 -30.30 18.04
C GLU A 278 4.01 -29.27 19.19
N ALA A 279 5.20 -28.83 19.56
CA ALA A 279 5.37 -27.80 20.59
C ALA A 279 4.82 -26.44 20.15
N LEU A 280 4.98 -26.10 18.87
CA LEU A 280 4.43 -24.88 18.29
C LEU A 280 2.90 -24.92 18.24
N ASP A 281 2.30 -26.03 17.81
CA ASP A 281 0.84 -26.21 17.81
C ASP A 281 0.28 -26.07 19.22
N ALA A 282 0.88 -26.74 20.21
CA ALA A 282 0.48 -26.61 21.60
C ALA A 282 0.65 -25.19 22.16
N LEU A 283 1.65 -24.44 21.70
CA LEU A 283 1.80 -23.01 22.04
C LEU A 283 0.67 -22.18 21.44
N LEU A 284 0.36 -22.38 20.16
CA LEU A 284 -0.70 -21.66 19.45
C LEU A 284 -2.07 -21.94 20.06
N ASP A 285 -2.38 -23.20 20.38
CA ASP A 285 -3.62 -23.59 21.06
C ASP A 285 -3.77 -22.90 22.42
N ARG A 286 -2.69 -22.85 23.22
CA ARG A 286 -2.71 -22.15 24.51
C ARG A 286 -2.86 -20.64 24.34
N CYS A 287 -2.22 -20.05 23.34
CA CYS A 287 -2.39 -18.63 23.01
C CYS A 287 -3.82 -18.32 22.59
N GLU A 288 -4.44 -19.16 21.76
CA GLU A 288 -5.85 -19.02 21.37
C GLU A 288 -6.78 -19.14 22.58
N GLU A 289 -6.56 -20.14 23.43
CA GLU A 289 -7.37 -20.35 24.62
C GLU A 289 -7.24 -19.21 25.63
N THR A 290 -6.03 -18.67 25.79
CA THR A 290 -5.78 -17.46 26.59
C THR A 290 -6.51 -16.26 25.99
N ALA A 291 -6.45 -16.08 24.68
CA ALA A 291 -7.16 -15.01 23.99
C ALA A 291 -8.69 -15.13 24.15
N ARG A 292 -9.25 -16.34 24.08
CA ARG A 292 -10.69 -16.60 24.29
C ARG A 292 -11.15 -16.32 25.73
N LYS A 293 -10.35 -16.72 26.72
CA LYS A 293 -10.69 -16.56 28.15
C LYS A 293 -10.42 -15.17 28.70
N THR A 294 -9.57 -14.39 28.03
CA THR A 294 -9.27 -13.01 28.44
C THR A 294 -10.48 -12.13 28.17
N SER A 295 -10.94 -11.41 29.20
CA SER A 295 -12.09 -10.51 29.06
C SER A 295 -11.81 -9.41 28.03
N ARG A 296 -12.86 -8.97 27.34
CA ARG A 296 -12.78 -7.92 26.32
C ARG A 296 -12.17 -6.62 26.87
N SER A 297 -12.36 -6.32 28.16
CA SER A 297 -11.77 -5.14 28.81
C SER A 297 -10.24 -5.23 28.90
N ILE A 298 -9.68 -6.39 29.22
CA ILE A 298 -8.22 -6.62 29.26
C ILE A 298 -7.63 -6.62 27.85
N LEU A 299 -8.30 -7.23 26.87
CA LEU A 299 -7.87 -7.22 25.47
C LEU A 299 -7.88 -5.80 24.87
N CYS A 300 -8.90 -5.00 25.18
CA CYS A 300 -8.96 -3.58 24.80
C CYS A 300 -7.86 -2.77 25.50
N TRP A 301 -7.59 -3.04 26.77
CA TRP A 301 -6.52 -2.39 27.52
C TRP A 301 -5.14 -2.71 26.93
N LEU A 302 -4.83 -3.99 26.65
CA LEU A 302 -3.59 -4.40 25.98
C LEU A 302 -3.41 -3.72 24.62
N ARG A 303 -4.50 -3.60 23.84
CA ARG A 303 -4.45 -2.88 22.56
C ARG A 303 -4.21 -1.37 22.74
N SER A 304 -4.71 -0.77 23.81
CA SER A 304 -4.47 0.64 24.13
C SER A 304 -3.08 0.91 24.72
N THR A 305 -2.48 -0.04 25.44
CA THR A 305 -1.12 0.13 25.99
C THR A 305 -0.06 -0.01 24.92
N HIS A 306 -0.24 -0.90 23.93
CA HIS A 306 0.61 -0.92 22.74
C HIS A 306 0.54 0.39 21.92
N ALA A 307 -0.59 1.10 21.96
CA ALA A 307 -0.70 2.43 21.35
C ALA A 307 -0.04 3.55 22.17
N LEU A 308 0.20 3.33 23.47
CA LEU A 308 0.86 4.28 24.37
C LEU A 308 2.39 4.09 24.46
N THR A 309 2.91 2.98 23.94
CA THR A 309 4.37 2.77 23.83
C THR A 309 4.99 3.49 22.64
N SER A 310 4.16 4.00 21.72
CA SER A 310 4.56 4.96 20.69
C SER A 310 3.92 6.31 21.01
N ASP A 311 4.75 7.24 21.43
CA ASP A 311 4.45 8.65 21.69
C ASP A 311 3.88 9.05 23.06
N THR A 312 4.56 10.03 23.62
CA THR A 312 4.44 10.59 24.97
C THR A 312 3.09 11.27 25.25
N GLY A 313 2.50 11.05 26.45
CA GLY A 313 1.62 12.07 27.08
C GLY A 313 0.39 11.63 27.88
N LYS A 314 0.59 11.34 29.17
CA LYS A 314 -0.35 11.38 30.33
C LYS A 314 -1.44 10.29 30.50
N PRO A 315 -1.76 9.91 31.77
CA PRO A 315 -2.54 8.72 32.10
C PRO A 315 -4.04 9.02 32.25
N ALA A 316 -4.89 8.10 31.80
CA ALA A 316 -6.30 8.06 32.18
C ALA A 316 -6.45 7.35 33.52
N THR A 317 -6.43 8.12 34.61
CA THR A 317 -7.06 7.73 35.88
C THR A 317 -8.57 7.77 35.70
N ARG A 318 -9.23 6.61 35.79
CA ARG A 318 -10.60 6.40 36.32
C ARG A 318 -11.09 5.01 35.96
N PHE A 319 -10.85 4.03 36.84
CA PHE A 319 -11.69 2.84 36.97
C PHE A 319 -11.44 2.16 38.31
N LEU A 320 -11.75 2.84 39.42
CA LEU A 320 -12.03 2.18 40.70
C LEU A 320 -12.86 3.12 41.57
N THR A 321 -14.19 3.06 41.44
CA THR A 321 -15.12 3.35 42.53
C THR A 321 -16.42 2.61 42.28
N GLN A 322 -16.60 1.45 42.91
CA GLN A 322 -17.77 1.15 43.73
C GLN A 322 -17.57 -0.21 44.45
N PRO A 323 -17.66 -0.27 45.79
CA PRO A 323 -17.80 -1.50 46.55
C PRO A 323 -19.28 -1.92 46.67
N PRO A 324 -19.57 -3.15 47.11
CA PRO A 324 -20.86 -3.80 46.90
C PRO A 324 -21.92 -3.40 47.93
N ASN A 325 -23.18 -3.48 47.51
CA ASN A 325 -24.32 -3.90 48.33
C ASN A 325 -25.18 -4.83 47.46
#